data_AF-A0A662W6Q2-F1
#
_entry.id   AF-A0A662W6Q2-F1
#
_cell.length_a   1.000
_cell.length_b   1.000
_cell.length_c   1.000
_cell.angle_alpha   90.00
_cell.angle_beta   90.00
_cell.angle_gamma   90.00
#
_symmetry.space_group_name_H-M   'P 1'
#
loop_
_entity.id
_entity.type
_entity.pdbx_description
1 polymer ?
#
loop_
_entity_poly.entity_id
_entity_poly.type
_entity_poly.pdbx_seq_one_letter_code
_entity_poly.pdbx_strand_id
1 'polypeptide(L)'
;MTATIEHLSTGGLSVGIGAGEAMNLDPFGIEWRKKPVKKMVEFIEVCRLLWNSGEARKVSYEGEFYRLDNAYLQIKPNRKIPFYIGANGKRTRFIAGMIAEGWIPIGESPRTYAKNLEDVREGAKKAGRSIEEIDRALQIYTA
;
A
#
# COMPACT_ATOMS: atom_id res chain seq x y z
N MET A 1 -1.92 15.04 2.48
CA MET A 1 -2.92 14.95 1.40
C MET A 1 -3.99 13.91 1.71
N THR A 2 -3.67 12.61 1.74
CA THR A 2 -4.68 11.53 1.92
C THR A 2 -5.54 11.71 3.17
N ALA A 3 -4.93 12.01 4.33
CA ALA A 3 -5.68 12.25 5.57
C ALA A 3 -6.65 13.45 5.45
N THR A 4 -6.23 14.52 4.77
CA THR A 4 -7.07 15.69 4.52
C THR A 4 -8.25 15.36 3.61
N ILE A 5 -8.00 14.63 2.52
CA ILE A 5 -9.07 14.21 1.60
C ILE A 5 -10.06 13.31 2.32
N GLU A 6 -9.57 12.32 3.08
CA GLU A 6 -10.45 11.43 3.82
C GLU A 6 -11.28 12.21 4.85
N HIS A 7 -10.64 13.12 5.59
CA HIS A 7 -11.31 13.94 6.61
C HIS A 7 -12.42 14.84 6.02
N LEU A 8 -12.22 15.37 4.81
CA LEU A 8 -13.20 16.19 4.11
C LEU A 8 -14.24 15.37 3.33
N SER A 9 -13.92 14.14 2.96
CA SER A 9 -14.82 13.25 2.25
C SER A 9 -15.92 12.72 3.19
N THR A 10 -17.09 12.41 2.65
CA THR A 10 -18.16 11.71 3.38
C THR A 10 -17.88 10.20 3.53
N GLY A 11 -16.63 9.77 3.27
CA GLY A 11 -16.16 8.39 3.29
C GLY A 11 -15.80 7.83 1.91
N GLY A 12 -15.18 6.65 1.91
CA GLY A 12 -14.90 5.88 0.68
C GLY A 12 -13.54 6.11 0.04
N LEU A 13 -12.59 6.79 0.70
CA LEU A 13 -11.24 6.92 0.16
C LEU A 13 -10.44 5.64 0.37
N SER A 14 -9.88 5.11 -0.71
CA SER A 14 -8.84 4.07 -0.73
C SER A 14 -7.57 4.59 -1.40
N VAL A 15 -6.40 4.10 -1.00
CA VAL A 15 -5.12 4.48 -1.61
C VAL A 15 -4.57 3.34 -2.45
N GLY A 16 -4.54 3.53 -3.77
CA GLY A 16 -3.77 2.69 -4.68
C GLY A 16 -2.28 3.06 -4.64
N ILE A 17 -1.40 2.10 -4.43
CA ILE A 17 0.05 2.31 -4.43
C ILE A 17 0.79 1.15 -5.11
N GLY A 18 1.89 1.48 -5.78
CA GLY A 18 2.83 0.51 -6.33
C GLY A 18 4.27 0.93 -6.03
N ALA A 19 5.22 0.04 -6.31
CA ALA A 19 6.64 0.31 -6.12
C ALA A 19 7.21 1.30 -7.17
N GLY A 20 6.40 1.72 -8.13
CA GLY A 20 6.81 2.51 -9.29
C GLY A 20 7.60 1.70 -10.31
N GLU A 21 7.94 2.35 -11.42
CA GLU A 21 8.75 1.79 -12.50
C GLU A 21 9.81 2.81 -12.90
N ALA A 22 11.02 2.35 -13.24
CA ALA A 22 12.13 3.22 -13.63
C ALA A 22 11.74 4.20 -14.74
N MET A 23 11.01 3.74 -15.76
CA MET A 23 10.60 4.58 -16.89
C MET A 23 9.76 5.80 -16.49
N ASN A 24 9.04 5.72 -15.37
CA ASN A 24 8.17 6.77 -14.87
C ASN A 24 8.85 7.68 -13.83
N LEU A 25 10.03 7.32 -13.33
CA LEU A 25 10.69 8.01 -12.22
C LEU A 25 12.06 8.58 -12.61
N ASP A 26 12.80 7.88 -13.48
CA ASP A 26 14.09 8.34 -14.00
C ASP A 26 13.98 9.71 -14.71
N PRO A 27 12.94 10.00 -15.54
CA PRO A 27 12.79 11.32 -16.17
C PRO A 27 12.58 12.48 -15.19
N PHE A 28 12.09 12.18 -13.98
CA PHE A 28 11.88 13.17 -12.92
C PHE A 28 13.05 13.22 -11.93
N GLY A 29 14.15 12.51 -12.20
CA GLY A 29 15.32 12.46 -11.32
C GLY A 29 15.09 11.73 -9.99
N ILE A 30 14.05 10.89 -9.90
CA ILE A 30 13.71 10.16 -8.68
C ILE A 30 14.42 8.80 -8.71
N GLU A 31 15.36 8.59 -7.79
CA GLU A 31 16.09 7.32 -7.69
C GLU A 31 15.13 6.15 -7.36
N TRP A 32 14.92 5.26 -8.33
CA TRP A 32 14.04 4.09 -8.18
C TRP A 32 14.77 2.80 -7.80
N ARG A 33 15.98 2.58 -8.30
CA ARG A 33 16.67 1.27 -8.24
C ARG A 33 17.05 0.82 -6.82
N LYS A 34 17.04 1.73 -5.84
CA LYS A 34 17.40 1.44 -4.45
C LYS A 34 16.23 0.79 -3.68
N LYS A 35 16.00 -0.50 -3.92
CA LYS A 35 15.01 -1.37 -3.25
C LYS A 35 13.58 -0.77 -3.23
N PRO A 36 12.96 -0.53 -4.40
CA PRO A 36 11.70 0.21 -4.51
C PRO A 36 10.54 -0.43 -3.72
N VAL A 37 10.49 -1.76 -3.69
CA VAL A 37 9.48 -2.49 -2.90
C VAL A 37 9.64 -2.27 -1.40
N LYS A 38 10.87 -2.25 -0.87
CA LYS A 38 11.11 -2.00 0.55
C LYS A 38 10.72 -0.57 0.92
N LYS A 39 11.10 0.40 0.07
CA LYS A 39 10.69 1.81 0.22
C LYS A 39 9.17 1.97 0.24
N MET A 40 8.43 1.26 -0.62
CA MET A 40 6.97 1.27 -0.60
C MET A 40 6.39 0.70 0.71
N VAL A 41 6.94 -0.41 1.21
CA VAL A 41 6.48 -1.02 2.47
C VAL A 41 6.70 -0.07 3.65
N GLU A 42 7.91 0.50 3.80
CA GLU A 42 8.21 1.47 4.86
C GLU A 42 7.31 2.71 4.75
N PHE A 43 7.01 3.17 3.53
CA PHE A 43 6.09 4.29 3.32
C PHE A 43 4.68 4.00 3.85
N ILE A 44 4.15 2.79 3.61
CA ILE A 44 2.83 2.37 4.13
C ILE A 44 2.84 2.35 5.66
N GLU A 45 3.91 1.82 6.28
CA GLU A 45 4.07 1.80 7.74
C GLU A 45 4.08 3.22 8.31
N VAL A 46 4.88 4.12 7.74
CA VAL A 46 4.97 5.53 8.12
C VAL A 46 3.62 6.23 7.98
N CYS A 47 2.90 6.00 6.88
CA CYS A 47 1.56 6.57 6.69
C CYS A 47 0.60 6.10 7.78
N ARG A 48 0.56 4.80 8.07
CA ARG A 48 -0.29 4.22 9.12
C ARG A 48 0.07 4.77 10.50
N LEU A 49 1.36 4.93 10.82
CA LEU A 49 1.80 5.56 12.07
C LEU A 49 1.32 7.00 12.18
N LEU A 50 1.54 7.81 11.13
CA LEU A 50 1.16 9.21 11.10
C LEU A 50 -0.36 9.41 11.14
N TRP A 51 -1.15 8.58 10.47
CA TRP A 51 -2.62 8.65 10.54
C TRP A 51 -3.18 8.34 11.92
N ASN A 52 -2.43 7.62 12.75
CA ASN A 52 -2.78 7.32 14.14
C ASN A 52 -2.07 8.24 15.17
N SER A 53 -1.25 9.18 14.70
CA SER A 53 -0.54 10.16 15.53
C SER A 53 -1.42 11.37 15.84
N GLY A 54 -1.09 12.12 16.89
CA GLY A 54 -1.69 13.42 17.17
C GLY A 54 -0.85 14.21 18.15
N GLU A 55 -1.28 15.42 18.53
CA GLU A 55 -0.51 16.28 19.42
C GLU A 55 -0.09 15.60 20.73
N ALA A 56 -1.03 14.90 21.38
CA ALA A 56 -0.78 14.11 22.59
C ALA A 56 -0.11 12.74 22.34
N ARG A 57 0.01 12.31 21.07
CA ARG A 57 0.57 11.00 20.67
C ARG A 57 1.46 11.16 19.46
N LYS A 58 2.63 11.76 19.68
CA LYS A 58 3.69 11.88 18.67
C LYS A 58 4.29 10.51 18.37
N VAL A 59 4.77 10.33 17.15
CA VAL A 59 5.37 9.08 16.67
C VAL A 59 6.77 9.33 16.13
N SER A 60 7.67 8.38 16.40
CA SER A 60 9.01 8.32 15.82
C SER A 60 9.12 7.03 15.00
N TYR A 61 9.96 7.06 13.97
CA TYR A 61 10.20 5.93 13.07
C TYR A 61 11.63 6.01 12.55
N GLU A 62 12.31 4.88 12.49
CA GLU A 62 13.68 4.78 11.98
C GLU A 62 13.76 3.60 11.01
N GLY A 63 13.58 3.90 9.72
CA GLY A 63 13.69 2.95 8.61
C GLY A 63 14.89 3.23 7.72
N GLU A 64 15.05 2.43 6.67
CA GLU A 64 16.13 2.62 5.69
C GLU A 64 15.86 3.85 4.80
N PHE A 65 14.59 4.18 4.55
CA PHE A 65 14.17 5.24 3.63
C PHE A 65 13.50 6.43 4.29
N TYR A 66 12.89 6.22 5.46
CA TYR A 66 12.14 7.26 6.16
C TYR A 66 12.57 7.34 7.62
N ARG A 67 12.63 8.57 8.13
CA ARG A 67 12.88 8.85 9.54
C ARG A 67 11.87 9.87 10.03
N LEU A 68 11.26 9.61 11.18
CA LEU A 68 10.40 10.52 11.91
C LEU A 68 10.98 10.71 13.31
N ASP A 69 10.97 11.95 13.78
CA ASP A 69 11.33 12.30 15.15
C ASP A 69 10.20 13.10 15.78
N ASN A 70 9.49 12.50 16.74
CA ASN A 70 8.39 13.12 17.47
C ASN A 70 7.35 13.82 16.55
N ALA A 71 7.06 13.20 15.42
CA ALA A 71 6.18 13.75 14.39
C ALA A 71 4.71 13.47 14.69
N TYR A 72 3.81 14.33 14.18
CA TYR A 72 2.39 14.04 14.16
C TYR A 72 1.68 14.78 13.02
N LEU A 73 0.46 14.33 12.68
CA LEU A 73 -0.45 15.05 11.79
C LEU A 73 -1.50 15.81 12.61
N GLN A 74 -1.74 17.06 12.25
CA GLN A 74 -2.83 17.87 12.83
C GLN A 74 -4.20 17.36 12.39
N ILE A 75 -4.31 16.99 11.11
CA ILE A 75 -5.54 16.43 10.55
C ILE A 75 -5.44 14.91 10.59
N LYS A 76 -6.40 14.30 11.30
CA LYS A 76 -6.57 12.84 11.35
C LYS A 76 -7.68 12.42 10.41
N PRO A 77 -7.50 11.29 9.70
CA PRO A 77 -8.62 10.70 8.99
C PRO A 77 -9.69 10.26 10.01
N ASN A 78 -10.95 10.48 9.66
CA ASN A 78 -12.13 10.06 10.42
C ASN A 78 -12.32 8.54 10.36
N ARG A 79 -11.84 7.87 9.30
CA ARG A 79 -11.94 6.42 9.11
C ARG A 79 -10.59 5.83 8.71
N LYS A 80 -10.44 4.51 8.90
CA LYS A 80 -9.27 3.78 8.40
C LYS A 80 -9.22 3.91 6.88
N ILE A 81 -8.09 4.36 6.36
CA ILE A 81 -7.81 4.42 4.92
C ILE A 81 -7.18 3.08 4.49
N PRO A 82 -7.85 2.26 3.65
CA PRO A 82 -7.28 1.03 3.14
C PRO A 82 -6.22 1.29 2.07
N PHE A 83 -5.16 0.49 2.09
CA PHE A 83 -4.17 0.44 1.01
C PHE A 83 -4.47 -0.70 0.04
N TYR A 84 -4.45 -0.37 -1.26
CA TYR A 84 -4.55 -1.30 -2.37
C TYR A 84 -3.19 -1.33 -3.08
N ILE A 85 -2.55 -2.49 -3.14
CA ILE A 85 -1.22 -2.62 -3.73
C ILE A 85 -1.34 -3.16 -5.17
N GLY A 86 -0.81 -2.37 -6.11
CA GLY A 86 -0.52 -2.82 -7.47
C GLY A 86 0.64 -3.82 -7.47
N ALA A 87 0.38 -5.10 -7.77
CA ALA A 87 1.40 -6.14 -7.64
C ALA A 87 1.28 -7.25 -8.70
N ASN A 88 2.31 -7.37 -9.54
CA ASN A 88 2.41 -8.38 -10.62
C ASN A 88 3.57 -9.36 -10.47
N GLY A 89 4.54 -9.11 -9.59
CA GLY A 89 5.60 -10.06 -9.26
C GLY A 89 5.20 -10.96 -8.08
N LYS A 90 5.72 -12.20 -8.03
CA LYS A 90 5.45 -13.15 -6.92
C LYS A 90 5.70 -12.52 -5.54
N ARG A 91 6.86 -11.90 -5.36
CA ARG A 91 7.22 -11.22 -4.10
C ARG A 91 6.27 -10.07 -3.75
N THR A 92 5.87 -9.25 -4.72
CA THR A 92 4.96 -8.12 -4.48
C THR A 92 3.54 -8.58 -4.18
N ARG A 93 3.09 -9.69 -4.79
CA ARG A 93 1.78 -10.29 -4.48
C ARG A 93 1.75 -10.86 -3.08
N PHE A 94 2.79 -11.56 -2.68
CA PHE A 94 2.97 -12.02 -1.30
C PHE A 94 2.93 -10.85 -0.30
N ILE A 95 3.64 -9.75 -0.59
CA ILE A 95 3.60 -8.55 0.25
C ILE A 95 2.19 -7.93 0.29
N ALA A 96 1.50 -7.83 -0.84
CA ALA A 96 0.12 -7.35 -0.87
C ALA A 96 -0.78 -8.17 0.06
N GLY A 97 -0.67 -9.50 0.01
CA GLY A 97 -1.33 -10.42 0.93
C GLY A 97 -1.03 -10.13 2.40
N MET A 98 0.23 -9.86 2.72
CA MET A 98 0.63 -9.59 4.10
C MET A 98 0.06 -8.27 4.64
N ILE A 99 0.22 -7.17 3.91
CA ILE A 99 0.10 -5.82 4.49
C ILE A 99 -1.05 -4.97 3.95
N ALA A 100 -1.68 -5.35 2.83
CA ALA A 100 -2.67 -4.51 2.16
C ALA A 100 -4.11 -4.94 2.48
N GLU A 101 -5.04 -4.00 2.29
CA GLU A 101 -6.47 -4.26 2.30
C GLU A 101 -7.01 -4.61 0.90
N GLY A 102 -6.21 -4.44 -0.15
CA GLY A 102 -6.56 -4.90 -1.49
C GLY A 102 -5.35 -5.19 -2.38
N TRP A 103 -5.57 -6.08 -3.35
CA TRP A 103 -4.61 -6.43 -4.40
C TRP A 103 -5.16 -6.04 -5.77
N ILE A 104 -4.37 -5.28 -6.54
CA ILE A 104 -4.73 -4.85 -7.90
C ILE A 104 -3.70 -5.45 -8.88
N PRO A 105 -4.03 -6.52 -9.60
CA PRO A 105 -3.20 -7.02 -10.69
C PRO A 105 -3.53 -6.37 -12.03
N ILE A 106 -2.60 -6.47 -12.97
CA ILE A 106 -2.74 -5.96 -14.33
C ILE A 106 -2.55 -7.10 -15.33
N GLY A 107 -3.41 -7.17 -16.35
CA GLY A 107 -3.23 -8.08 -17.48
C GLY A 107 -3.45 -9.55 -17.15
N GLU A 108 -4.36 -9.85 -16.22
CA GLU A 108 -4.65 -11.23 -15.81
C GLU A 108 -5.75 -11.86 -16.67
N SER A 109 -5.51 -13.09 -17.12
CA SER A 109 -6.57 -14.03 -17.53
C SER A 109 -7.18 -14.71 -16.28
N PRO A 110 -8.37 -15.33 -16.35
CA PRO A 110 -8.91 -16.10 -15.22
C PRO A 110 -7.95 -17.16 -14.67
N ARG A 111 -7.20 -17.82 -15.57
CA ARG A 111 -6.22 -18.86 -15.19
C ARG A 111 -5.02 -18.27 -14.46
N THR A 112 -4.45 -17.18 -14.97
CA THR A 112 -3.28 -16.54 -14.35
C THR A 112 -3.66 -15.85 -13.05
N TYR A 113 -4.86 -15.24 -12.99
CA TYR A 113 -5.43 -14.66 -11.78
C TYR A 113 -5.52 -15.70 -10.65
N ALA A 114 -6.15 -16.85 -10.92
CA ALA A 114 -6.31 -17.91 -9.92
C ALA A 114 -4.95 -18.41 -9.41
N LYS A 115 -3.96 -18.58 -10.29
CA LYS A 115 -2.59 -18.95 -9.91
C LYS A 115 -1.91 -17.88 -9.06
N ASN A 116 -1.98 -16.62 -9.48
CA ASN A 116 -1.28 -15.51 -8.85
C ASN A 116 -1.91 -15.10 -7.52
N LEU A 117 -3.23 -15.32 -7.36
CA LEU A 117 -3.94 -15.14 -6.10
C LEU A 117 -3.38 -16.01 -4.98
N GLU A 118 -2.81 -17.18 -5.29
CA GLU A 118 -2.20 -18.05 -4.27
C GLU A 118 -1.00 -17.39 -3.59
N ASP A 119 -0.21 -16.58 -4.30
CA ASP A 119 0.87 -15.81 -3.68
C ASP A 119 0.31 -14.81 -2.64
N VAL A 120 -0.84 -14.20 -2.93
CA VAL A 120 -1.54 -13.28 -2.01
C VAL A 120 -2.10 -14.03 -0.81
N ARG A 121 -2.72 -15.20 -1.02
CA ARG A 121 -3.19 -16.08 0.06
C ARG A 121 -2.05 -16.50 0.99
N GLU A 122 -0.91 -16.87 0.43
CA GLU A 122 0.28 -17.24 1.22
C GLU A 122 0.74 -16.06 2.08
N GLY A 123 0.77 -14.86 1.52
CA GLY A 123 1.07 -13.62 2.24
C GLY A 123 0.10 -13.35 3.39
N ALA A 124 -1.20 -13.44 3.13
CA ALA A 124 -2.25 -13.26 4.13
C ALA A 124 -2.09 -14.26 5.29
N LYS A 125 -1.93 -15.54 4.95
CA LYS A 125 -1.70 -16.62 5.92
C LYS A 125 -0.44 -16.36 6.76
N LYS A 126 0.65 -15.92 6.14
CA LYS A 126 1.90 -15.60 6.86
C LYS A 126 1.71 -14.47 7.86
N ALA A 127 0.86 -13.49 7.54
CA ALA A 127 0.51 -12.38 8.42
C ALA A 127 -0.59 -12.71 9.45
N GLY A 128 -1.09 -13.96 9.48
CA GLY A 128 -2.20 -14.35 10.37
C GLY A 128 -3.54 -13.75 9.97
N ARG A 129 -3.69 -13.37 8.70
CA ARG A 129 -4.90 -12.73 8.14
C ARG A 129 -5.67 -13.70 7.27
N SER A 130 -6.97 -13.51 7.22
CA SER A 130 -7.86 -14.20 6.28
C SER A 130 -7.81 -13.52 4.91
N ILE A 131 -7.97 -14.31 3.84
CA ILE A 131 -8.01 -13.78 2.47
C ILE A 131 -9.28 -12.94 2.22
N GLU A 132 -10.33 -13.18 3.02
CA GLU A 132 -11.57 -12.43 3.00
C GLU A 132 -11.40 -10.99 3.50
N GLU A 133 -10.32 -10.69 4.23
CA GLU A 133 -9.94 -9.32 4.63
C GLU A 133 -9.26 -8.52 3.49
N ILE A 134 -9.04 -9.15 2.33
CA ILE A 134 -8.33 -8.56 1.21
C ILE A 134 -9.27 -8.47 0.02
N ASP A 135 -9.52 -7.25 -0.43
CA ASP A 135 -10.25 -7.05 -1.67
C ASP A 135 -9.41 -7.50 -2.87
N ARG A 136 -10.05 -8.30 -3.71
CA ARG A 136 -9.44 -9.04 -4.81
C ARG A 136 -9.91 -8.39 -6.10
N ALA A 137 -9.28 -7.28 -6.46
CA ALA A 137 -9.64 -6.49 -7.63
C ALA A 137 -9.14 -7.17 -8.92
N LEU A 138 -9.70 -6.74 -10.05
CA LEU A 138 -9.23 -7.08 -11.39
C LEU A 138 -9.35 -5.83 -12.27
N GLN A 139 -8.24 -5.42 -12.89
CA GLN A 139 -8.28 -4.37 -13.90
C GLN A 139 -8.72 -4.98 -15.24
N ILE A 140 -9.82 -4.46 -15.79
CA ILE A 140 -10.37 -4.88 -17.09
C ILE A 140 -10.30 -3.70 -18.05
N TYR A 141 -9.73 -3.91 -19.23
CA TYR A 141 -9.85 -2.97 -20.33
C TYR A 141 -11.19 -3.18 -21.01
N THR A 142 -12.05 -2.17 -20.99
CA THR A 142 -13.28 -2.14 -21.77
C THR A 142 -13.02 -1.38 -23.08
N ALA A 143 -13.67 -1.82 -24.15
CA ALA A 143 -13.62 -1.16 -25.46
C ALA A 143 -14.36 0.18 -25.45
#